data_AF-A0A7Y6KM11-F1
#
_entry.id   AF-A0A7Y6KM11-F1
#
_cell.length_a   1.000
_cell.length_b   1.000
_cell.length_c   1.000
_cell.angle_alpha   90.00
_cell.angle_beta   90.00
_cell.angle_gamma   90.00
#
_symmetry.space_group_name_H-M   'P 1'
#
loop_
_entity.id
_entity.type
_entity.pdbx_description
1 polymer ?
#
loop_
_entity_poly.entity_id
_entity_poly.type
_entity_poly.pdbx_seq_one_letter_code
_entity_poly.pdbx_strand_id
1 'polypeptide(L)'
;MTERSPMLPPERTRTLILASALLRGAVAAGLGLGSLAVLVTVLWISSPYPDSGPGGALRTAAGIWLLAHGAELLRPDTLSGVPAPVGVVPLLLVAGPVWLAHRAARDAAEPDEAGRRPSQAGVFCAVTAGYLLVVAGAAAYARGGSLRVVPETLAFPVALVVAGAAAAGVWTAAGRPFGPLPSWAPLVLQEAMARTLFRDRAEAVCRAVATGAAALLGGGALVVAVALGRNAAAAQESFLVLSGDWSGRTAVLLLAVALVPNAALWGAAYGLGPGFALGTGATATPLGLSGTPAVPDFPLLAAVPEPGAATPLNWAACAVPVVAALAVAWCVLRRAAPADGPRARAWSPRETALTTGLAALGCGALMALLTAAAGGPLGTGALGTFGPVGWLAGPAALAWTAIVGVPAALLVRLWRLREPGWAWRRDVPEETGKTPEEAGEREEKRKRAKKAAPVEPKHATASAAPATPEPVTAPDGDAMDDDDDAGFEPYDFLPTDPWHEHEKDRHEKDLRGKDLHGKDWHGKDEREARWASLKQGSGGLMADFPAHIPAALRSDEPSAAPADNDGRSAQGTQGTQGAQGTPGATP
;
A
#
# COMPACT_ATOMS: atom_id res chain seq x y z
N MET A 1 -54.60 -13.28 -9.37
CA MET A 1 -53.51 -14.00 -10.05
C MET A 1 -52.22 -13.74 -9.31
N THR A 2 -51.58 -14.77 -8.76
CA THR A 2 -50.20 -14.70 -8.28
C THR A 2 -49.31 -15.23 -9.40
N GLU A 3 -48.59 -14.34 -10.08
CA GLU A 3 -47.63 -14.76 -11.10
C GLU A 3 -46.51 -15.56 -10.45
N ARG A 4 -46.48 -16.87 -10.71
CA ARG A 4 -45.31 -17.68 -10.44
C ARG A 4 -44.29 -17.39 -11.53
N SER A 5 -43.34 -16.49 -11.25
CA SER A 5 -42.18 -16.28 -12.11
C SER A 5 -41.53 -17.63 -12.44
N PRO A 6 -41.18 -17.89 -13.72
CA PRO A 6 -40.66 -19.19 -14.13
C PRO A 6 -39.32 -19.47 -13.43
N MET A 7 -39.31 -20.39 -12.47
CA MET A 7 -38.09 -20.76 -11.76
C MET A 7 -37.12 -21.44 -12.74
N LEU A 8 -36.00 -20.78 -13.02
CA LEU A 8 -34.92 -21.36 -13.81
C LEU A 8 -34.40 -22.64 -13.11
N PRO A 9 -33.96 -23.66 -13.88
CA PRO A 9 -33.42 -24.89 -13.31
C PRO A 9 -32.19 -24.56 -12.43
N PRO A 10 -32.03 -25.24 -11.28
CA PRO A 10 -31.10 -24.82 -10.21
C PRO A 10 -29.64 -24.75 -10.66
N GLU A 11 -29.24 -25.58 -11.63
CA GLU A 11 -27.91 -25.55 -12.25
C GLU A 11 -27.65 -24.25 -13.01
N ARG A 12 -28.63 -23.77 -13.80
CA ARG A 12 -28.53 -22.52 -14.54
C ARG A 12 -28.37 -21.34 -13.58
N THR A 13 -29.12 -21.33 -12.49
CA THR A 13 -28.99 -20.30 -11.43
C THR A 13 -27.61 -20.34 -10.78
N ARG A 14 -27.06 -21.52 -10.48
CA ARG A 14 -25.71 -21.67 -9.91
C ARG A 14 -24.62 -21.14 -10.87
N THR A 15 -24.72 -21.47 -12.17
CA THR A 15 -23.78 -21.00 -13.19
C THR A 15 -23.84 -19.48 -13.35
N LEU A 16 -25.03 -18.89 -13.35
CA LEU A 16 -25.20 -17.42 -13.43
C LEU A 16 -24.60 -16.70 -12.21
N ILE A 17 -24.77 -17.25 -10.98
CA ILE A 17 -24.16 -16.73 -9.75
C ILE A 17 -22.62 -16.79 -9.81
N LEU A 18 -22.05 -17.88 -10.32
CA LEU A 18 -20.59 -18.00 -10.45
C LEU A 18 -20.04 -17.08 -11.56
N ALA A 19 -20.77 -16.93 -12.67
CA ALA A 19 -20.40 -16.01 -13.74
C ALA A 19 -20.44 -14.54 -13.29
N SER A 20 -21.45 -14.14 -12.50
CA SER A 20 -21.54 -12.77 -11.96
C SER A 20 -20.47 -12.51 -10.89
N ALA A 21 -20.13 -13.50 -10.06
CA ALA A 21 -19.01 -13.43 -9.13
C ALA A 21 -17.66 -13.27 -9.87
N LEU A 22 -17.44 -14.03 -10.94
CA LEU A 22 -16.25 -13.89 -11.80
C LEU A 22 -16.17 -12.49 -12.44
N LEU A 23 -17.28 -12.00 -12.99
CA LEU A 23 -17.36 -10.66 -13.57
C LEU A 23 -17.06 -9.57 -12.52
N ARG A 24 -17.56 -9.69 -11.28
CA ARG A 24 -17.24 -8.77 -10.18
C ARG A 24 -15.74 -8.75 -9.85
N GLY A 25 -15.07 -9.90 -9.89
CA GLY A 25 -13.61 -9.98 -9.75
C GLY A 25 -12.87 -9.25 -10.88
N ALA A 26 -13.28 -9.46 -12.13
CA ALA A 26 -12.70 -8.78 -13.29
C ALA A 26 -12.95 -7.26 -13.27
N VAL A 27 -14.15 -6.80 -12.91
CA VAL A 27 -14.48 -5.38 -12.77
C VAL A 27 -13.66 -4.74 -11.65
N ALA A 28 -13.48 -5.41 -10.51
CA ALA A 28 -12.63 -4.91 -9.42
C ALA A 28 -11.16 -4.73 -9.84
N ALA A 29 -10.61 -5.67 -10.60
CA ALA A 29 -9.27 -5.53 -11.17
C ALA A 29 -9.22 -4.38 -12.21
N GLY A 30 -10.21 -4.31 -13.11
CA GLY A 30 -10.31 -3.28 -14.13
C GLY A 30 -10.44 -1.86 -13.58
N LEU A 31 -11.16 -1.66 -12.47
CA LEU A 31 -11.24 -0.36 -11.77
C LEU A 31 -9.90 0.03 -11.12
N GLY A 32 -9.19 -0.94 -10.53
CA GLY A 32 -7.85 -0.71 -9.96
C GLY A 32 -6.83 -0.34 -11.03
N LEU A 33 -6.80 -1.08 -12.14
CA LEU A 33 -5.91 -0.80 -13.27
C LEU A 33 -6.29 0.51 -13.98
N GLY A 34 -7.58 0.73 -14.23
CA GLY A 34 -8.09 1.91 -14.91
C GLY A 34 -7.84 3.21 -14.16
N SER A 35 -7.98 3.22 -12.82
CA SER A 35 -7.67 4.42 -12.02
C SER A 35 -6.19 4.81 -12.07
N LEU A 36 -5.27 3.84 -12.02
CA LEU A 36 -3.84 4.11 -12.23
C LEU A 36 -3.52 4.48 -13.69
N ALA A 37 -4.19 3.88 -14.67
CA ALA A 37 -4.04 4.25 -16.08
C ALA A 37 -4.44 5.72 -16.32
N VAL A 38 -5.57 6.17 -15.79
CA VAL A 38 -5.99 7.59 -15.87
C VAL A 38 -4.95 8.50 -15.21
N LEU A 39 -4.51 8.19 -13.99
CA LEU A 39 -3.51 9.00 -13.26
C LEU A 39 -2.19 9.14 -14.05
N VAL A 40 -1.65 8.02 -14.52
CA VAL A 40 -0.39 8.00 -15.29
C VAL A 40 -0.56 8.69 -16.65
N THR A 41 -1.71 8.54 -17.32
CA THR A 41 -1.99 9.25 -18.58
C THR A 41 -2.12 10.76 -18.37
N VAL A 42 -2.73 11.24 -17.27
CA VAL A 42 -2.80 12.68 -16.95
C VAL A 42 -1.39 13.24 -16.69
N LEU A 43 -0.57 12.56 -15.89
CA LEU A 43 0.83 12.95 -15.66
C LEU A 43 1.62 12.97 -16.98
N TRP A 44 1.43 11.97 -17.83
CA TRP A 44 2.11 11.84 -19.12
C TRP A 44 1.71 12.96 -20.11
N ILE A 45 0.41 13.28 -20.25
CA ILE A 45 -0.09 14.41 -21.06
C ILE A 45 0.46 15.75 -20.52
N SER A 46 0.63 15.85 -19.21
CA SER A 46 1.16 17.06 -18.54
C SER A 46 2.69 17.18 -18.59
N SER A 47 3.41 16.21 -19.17
CA SER A 47 4.87 16.27 -19.31
C SER A 47 5.26 17.20 -20.45
N PRO A 48 6.21 18.15 -20.28
CA PRO A 48 6.72 18.97 -21.37
C PRO A 48 7.41 18.16 -22.48
N TYR A 49 7.99 17.01 -22.13
CA TYR A 49 8.69 16.11 -23.03
C TYR A 49 8.22 14.67 -22.78
N PRO A 50 7.17 14.20 -23.48
CA PRO A 50 6.68 12.83 -23.34
C PRO A 50 7.54 11.85 -24.16
N ASP A 51 8.58 11.28 -23.55
CA ASP A 51 9.53 10.31 -24.17
C ASP A 51 8.92 8.96 -24.61
N SER A 52 7.59 8.84 -24.63
CA SER A 52 6.86 7.63 -24.95
C SER A 52 5.49 7.99 -25.50
N GLY A 53 4.99 7.26 -26.50
CA GLY A 53 3.58 7.41 -26.92
C GLY A 53 2.59 6.89 -25.86
N PRO A 54 1.27 7.10 -26.04
CA PRO A 54 0.24 6.73 -25.07
C PRO A 54 0.30 5.27 -24.59
N GLY A 55 0.62 4.33 -25.49
CA GLY A 55 0.79 2.92 -25.14
C GLY A 55 1.99 2.64 -24.22
N GLY A 56 2.98 3.54 -24.14
CA GLY A 56 4.05 3.50 -23.14
C GLY A 56 3.54 3.87 -21.75
N ALA A 57 2.80 4.98 -21.63
CA ALA A 57 2.15 5.39 -20.38
C ALA A 57 1.21 4.29 -19.82
N LEU A 58 0.39 3.66 -20.69
CA LEU A 58 -0.48 2.55 -20.29
C LEU A 58 0.30 1.30 -19.84
N ARG A 59 1.42 0.97 -20.49
CA ARG A 59 2.32 -0.13 -20.05
C ARG A 59 2.96 0.18 -18.69
N THR A 60 3.36 1.42 -18.46
CA THR A 60 3.88 1.88 -17.15
C THR A 60 2.81 1.79 -16.07
N ALA A 61 1.58 2.21 -16.34
CA ALA A 61 0.46 2.07 -15.41
C ALA A 61 0.15 0.60 -15.07
N ALA A 62 0.16 -0.29 -16.07
CA ALA A 62 0.02 -1.73 -15.85
C ALA A 62 1.17 -2.30 -14.99
N GLY A 63 2.41 -1.88 -15.25
CA GLY A 63 3.57 -2.25 -14.43
C GLY A 63 3.42 -1.82 -12.97
N ILE A 64 3.10 -0.54 -12.72
CA ILE A 64 2.88 0.01 -11.36
C ILE A 64 1.71 -0.70 -10.66
N TRP A 65 0.61 -0.99 -11.37
CA TRP A 65 -0.51 -1.73 -10.82
C TRP A 65 -0.12 -3.17 -10.43
N LEU A 66 0.69 -3.85 -11.24
CA LEU A 66 1.20 -5.20 -10.92
C LEU A 66 2.22 -5.18 -9.76
N LEU A 67 3.08 -4.16 -9.69
CA LEU A 67 3.97 -3.93 -8.53
C LEU A 67 3.16 -3.71 -7.25
N ALA A 68 2.01 -3.02 -7.31
CA ALA A 68 1.08 -2.88 -6.19
C ALA A 68 0.39 -4.20 -5.76
N HIS A 69 0.63 -5.31 -6.47
CA HIS A 69 0.28 -6.67 -6.02
C HIS A 69 1.48 -7.48 -5.51
N GLY A 70 2.68 -6.89 -5.51
CA GLY A 70 3.94 -7.57 -5.20
C GLY A 70 4.59 -8.29 -6.38
N ALA A 71 4.18 -8.02 -7.63
CA ALA A 71 4.93 -8.51 -8.79
C ALA A 71 6.26 -7.77 -8.91
N GLU A 72 7.37 -8.49 -9.12
CA GLU A 72 8.67 -7.87 -9.35
C GLU A 72 8.76 -7.38 -10.80
N LEU A 73 9.25 -6.16 -10.98
CA LEU A 73 9.48 -5.56 -12.30
C LEU A 73 10.97 -5.58 -12.61
N LEU A 74 11.33 -5.96 -13.83
CA LEU A 74 12.66 -5.79 -14.40
C LEU A 74 12.67 -4.57 -15.31
N ARG A 75 13.65 -3.68 -15.12
CA ARG A 75 14.07 -2.69 -16.10
C ARG A 75 15.18 -3.31 -16.95
N PRO A 76 14.92 -3.78 -18.18
CA PRO A 76 15.93 -4.45 -19.00
C PRO A 76 16.94 -3.44 -19.56
N ASP A 77 16.47 -2.24 -19.90
CA ASP A 77 17.25 -1.21 -20.56
C ASP A 77 17.95 -0.34 -19.50
N THR A 78 19.18 -0.73 -19.16
CA THR A 78 20.04 -0.03 -18.20
C THR A 78 21.36 0.36 -18.83
N LEU A 79 22.00 1.40 -18.29
CA LEU A 79 23.29 1.90 -18.78
C LEU A 79 24.46 0.92 -18.54
N SER A 80 24.28 -0.09 -17.69
CA SER A 80 25.23 -1.20 -17.50
C SER A 80 24.95 -2.42 -18.40
N GLY A 81 23.84 -2.43 -19.15
CA GLY A 81 23.37 -3.57 -19.93
C GLY A 81 22.85 -4.75 -19.10
N VAL A 82 22.82 -4.62 -17.76
CA VAL A 82 22.33 -5.65 -16.83
C VAL A 82 20.90 -5.29 -16.40
N PRO A 83 19.89 -6.17 -16.60
CA PRO A 83 18.53 -5.91 -16.16
C PRO A 83 18.45 -5.62 -14.65
N ALA A 84 17.86 -4.48 -14.29
CA ALA A 84 17.73 -4.04 -12.90
C ALA A 84 16.34 -4.39 -12.33
N PRO A 85 16.25 -5.23 -11.28
CA PRO A 85 14.99 -5.53 -10.60
C PRO A 85 14.49 -4.36 -9.74
N VAL A 86 13.17 -4.23 -9.67
CA VAL A 86 12.41 -3.26 -8.87
C VAL A 86 11.29 -4.04 -8.18
N GLY A 87 11.55 -4.44 -6.93
CA GLY A 87 10.65 -5.24 -6.10
C GLY A 87 10.18 -4.55 -4.81
N VAL A 88 10.62 -3.32 -4.53
CA VAL A 88 10.08 -2.53 -3.40
C VAL A 88 8.66 -2.08 -3.73
N VAL A 89 7.68 -2.66 -3.03
CA VAL A 89 6.24 -2.42 -3.26
C VAL A 89 5.79 -1.12 -2.60
N PRO A 90 5.17 -0.17 -3.31
CA PRO A 90 4.54 1.00 -2.68
C PRO A 90 3.27 0.58 -1.91
N LEU A 91 3.42 0.35 -0.60
CA LEU A 91 2.39 -0.29 0.24
C LEU A 91 1.06 0.47 0.32
N LEU A 92 1.06 1.79 0.08
CA LEU A 92 -0.20 2.54 -0.02
C LEU A 92 -1.01 2.14 -1.27
N LEU A 93 -0.34 1.83 -2.39
CA LEU A 93 -1.01 1.41 -3.62
C LEU A 93 -1.65 0.03 -3.47
N VAL A 94 -1.09 -0.85 -2.63
CA VAL A 94 -1.65 -2.19 -2.30
C VAL A 94 -3.06 -2.09 -1.71
N ALA A 95 -3.36 -1.01 -0.99
CA ALA A 95 -4.67 -0.82 -0.34
C ALA A 95 -5.83 -0.81 -1.34
N GLY A 96 -5.64 -0.24 -2.54
CA GLY A 96 -6.66 -0.18 -3.59
C GLY A 96 -7.07 -1.57 -4.10
N PRO A 97 -6.15 -2.36 -4.68
CA PRO A 97 -6.40 -3.74 -5.10
C PRO A 97 -6.98 -4.63 -3.99
N VAL A 98 -6.42 -4.58 -2.78
CA VAL A 98 -6.90 -5.38 -1.64
C VAL A 98 -8.33 -4.99 -1.26
N TRP A 99 -8.65 -3.70 -1.18
CA TRP A 99 -10.00 -3.25 -0.87
C TRP A 99 -11.02 -3.61 -1.96
N LEU A 100 -10.66 -3.45 -3.24
CA LEU A 100 -11.51 -3.79 -4.37
C LEU A 100 -11.77 -5.31 -4.46
N ALA A 101 -10.74 -6.14 -4.30
CA ALA A 101 -10.88 -7.60 -4.28
C ALA A 101 -11.69 -8.10 -3.07
N HIS A 102 -11.42 -7.56 -1.87
CA HIS A 102 -12.21 -7.83 -0.67
C HIS A 102 -13.69 -7.46 -0.87
N ARG A 103 -13.95 -6.26 -1.39
CA ARG A 103 -15.32 -5.79 -1.63
C ARG A 103 -16.04 -6.65 -2.66
N ALA A 104 -15.43 -6.93 -3.82
CA ALA A 104 -16.03 -7.79 -4.84
C ALA A 104 -16.38 -9.19 -4.29
N ALA A 105 -15.50 -9.78 -3.48
CA ALA A 105 -15.71 -11.09 -2.87
C ALA A 105 -16.76 -11.07 -1.75
N ARG A 106 -16.81 -9.99 -0.96
CA ARG A 106 -17.84 -9.78 0.05
C ARG A 106 -19.21 -9.61 -0.60
N ASP A 107 -19.34 -8.63 -1.49
CA ASP A 107 -20.60 -8.26 -2.15
C ASP A 107 -21.15 -9.46 -2.95
N ALA A 108 -20.28 -10.31 -3.51
CA ALA A 108 -20.67 -11.55 -4.23
C ALA A 108 -21.00 -12.75 -3.31
N ALA A 109 -20.69 -12.66 -2.01
CA ALA A 109 -20.99 -13.70 -1.00
C ALA A 109 -22.21 -13.35 -0.13
N GLU A 110 -22.75 -12.14 -0.25
CA GLU A 110 -24.00 -11.73 0.40
C GLU A 110 -25.20 -12.52 -0.19
N PRO A 111 -26.28 -12.74 0.59
CA PRO A 111 -27.45 -13.47 0.13
C PRO A 111 -28.18 -12.72 -0.99
N ASP A 112 -28.70 -13.48 -1.95
CA ASP A 112 -29.55 -12.98 -3.03
C ASP A 112 -30.91 -12.48 -2.50
N GLU A 113 -31.68 -11.75 -3.31
CA GLU A 113 -32.99 -11.17 -2.92
C GLU A 113 -33.96 -12.23 -2.37
N ALA A 114 -33.89 -13.46 -2.88
CA ALA A 114 -34.64 -14.62 -2.39
C ALA A 114 -34.08 -15.24 -1.08
N GLY A 115 -33.19 -14.54 -0.36
CA GLY A 115 -32.55 -15.00 0.87
C GLY A 115 -31.54 -16.14 0.70
N ARG A 116 -31.25 -16.55 -0.53
CA ARG A 116 -30.43 -17.73 -0.83
C ARG A 116 -28.94 -17.36 -0.81
N ARG A 117 -28.15 -18.05 0.02
CA ARG A 117 -26.70 -17.82 0.11
C ARG A 117 -25.93 -18.56 -0.98
N PRO A 118 -25.03 -17.91 -1.72
CA PRO A 118 -24.16 -18.58 -2.68
C PRO A 118 -23.09 -19.44 -1.97
N SER A 119 -22.50 -20.40 -2.68
CA SER A 119 -21.44 -21.24 -2.13
C SER A 119 -20.16 -20.41 -1.91
N GLN A 120 -19.77 -20.19 -0.65
CA GLN A 120 -18.62 -19.35 -0.26
C GLN A 120 -17.32 -19.71 -0.99
N ALA A 121 -16.97 -21.00 -1.06
CA ALA A 121 -15.80 -21.46 -1.81
C ALA A 121 -15.92 -21.19 -3.32
N GLY A 122 -17.12 -21.34 -3.89
CA GLY A 122 -17.38 -21.02 -5.29
C GLY A 122 -17.25 -19.53 -5.61
N VAL A 123 -17.74 -18.66 -4.73
CA VAL A 123 -17.58 -17.19 -4.85
C VAL A 123 -16.12 -16.81 -4.74
N PHE A 124 -15.42 -17.33 -3.73
CA PHE A 124 -13.98 -17.13 -3.55
C PHE A 124 -13.18 -17.51 -4.81
N CYS A 125 -13.40 -18.73 -5.35
CA CYS A 125 -12.72 -19.18 -6.56
C CYS A 125 -13.10 -18.34 -7.79
N ALA A 126 -14.38 -18.02 -7.98
CA ALA A 126 -14.86 -17.26 -9.14
C ALA A 126 -14.30 -15.82 -9.15
N VAL A 127 -14.39 -15.09 -8.03
CA VAL A 127 -13.87 -13.72 -7.91
C VAL A 127 -12.35 -13.71 -8.08
N THR A 128 -11.63 -14.64 -7.44
CA THR A 128 -10.17 -14.77 -7.57
C THR A 128 -9.78 -15.06 -9.03
N ALA A 129 -10.48 -15.98 -9.71
CA ALA A 129 -10.20 -16.31 -11.11
C ALA A 129 -10.48 -15.12 -12.05
N GLY A 130 -11.59 -14.41 -11.87
CA GLY A 130 -11.93 -13.22 -12.66
C GLY A 130 -10.92 -12.08 -12.48
N TYR A 131 -10.46 -11.87 -11.25
CA TYR A 131 -9.41 -10.89 -10.96
C TYR A 131 -8.07 -11.29 -11.59
N LEU A 132 -7.65 -12.55 -11.42
CA LEU A 132 -6.38 -13.06 -11.95
C LEU A 132 -6.36 -13.13 -13.49
N LEU A 133 -7.51 -13.27 -14.15
CA LEU A 133 -7.61 -13.15 -15.61
C LEU A 133 -7.20 -11.75 -16.10
N VAL A 134 -7.61 -10.69 -15.38
CA VAL A 134 -7.22 -9.31 -15.68
C VAL A 134 -5.74 -9.07 -15.35
N VAL A 135 -5.24 -9.65 -14.24
CA VAL A 135 -3.79 -9.66 -13.92
C VAL A 135 -2.97 -10.29 -15.06
N ALA A 136 -3.40 -11.44 -15.59
CA ALA A 136 -2.72 -12.10 -16.70
C ALA A 136 -2.74 -11.25 -17.98
N GLY A 137 -3.87 -10.61 -18.30
CA GLY A 137 -3.98 -9.68 -19.44
C GLY A 137 -3.08 -8.45 -19.30
N ALA A 138 -3.08 -7.82 -18.12
CA ALA A 138 -2.22 -6.67 -17.82
C ALA A 138 -0.73 -7.04 -17.87
N ALA A 139 -0.35 -8.21 -17.34
CA ALA A 139 1.01 -8.71 -17.39
C ALA A 139 1.47 -9.00 -18.84
N ALA A 140 0.60 -9.62 -19.65
CA ALA A 140 0.86 -9.85 -21.07
C ALA A 140 1.05 -8.53 -21.85
N TYR A 141 0.22 -7.51 -21.58
CA TYR A 141 0.35 -6.17 -22.16
C TYR A 141 1.65 -5.46 -21.73
N ALA A 142 2.03 -5.58 -20.46
CA ALA A 142 3.26 -4.99 -19.90
C ALA A 142 4.56 -5.60 -20.46
N ARG A 143 4.53 -6.82 -21.05
CA ARG A 143 5.75 -7.49 -21.58
C ARG A 143 6.52 -6.66 -22.60
N GLY A 144 5.84 -5.82 -23.38
CA GLY A 144 6.47 -4.92 -24.35
C GLY A 144 7.02 -3.62 -23.74
N GLY A 145 6.90 -3.41 -22.43
CA GLY A 145 7.30 -2.17 -21.75
C GLY A 145 8.77 -2.09 -21.36
N SER A 146 9.17 -0.89 -20.93
CA SER A 146 10.44 -0.59 -20.24
C SER A 146 10.48 -1.15 -18.80
N LEU A 147 9.31 -1.55 -18.27
CA LEU A 147 9.16 -2.31 -17.04
C LEU A 147 8.47 -3.64 -17.38
N ARG A 148 9.23 -4.75 -17.32
CA ARG A 148 8.75 -6.09 -17.65
C ARG A 148 8.50 -6.88 -16.37
N VAL A 149 7.40 -7.61 -16.31
CA VAL A 149 7.03 -8.38 -15.10
C VAL A 149 7.78 -9.71 -15.07
N VAL A 150 8.35 -10.08 -13.91
CA VAL A 150 8.92 -11.41 -13.68
C VAL A 150 7.78 -12.44 -13.60
N PRO A 151 7.64 -13.41 -14.54
CA PRO A 151 6.47 -14.27 -14.61
C PRO A 151 6.24 -15.13 -13.36
N GLU A 152 7.32 -15.54 -12.69
CA GLU A 152 7.27 -16.33 -11.46
C GLU A 152 6.54 -15.59 -10.33
N THR A 153 6.73 -14.26 -10.26
CA THR A 153 6.10 -13.42 -9.21
C THR A 153 4.59 -13.22 -9.38
N LEU A 154 4.04 -13.52 -10.57
CA LEU A 154 2.60 -13.53 -10.81
C LEU A 154 1.91 -14.71 -10.11
N ALA A 155 2.58 -15.85 -10.00
CA ALA A 155 2.06 -17.00 -9.27
C ALA A 155 2.13 -16.78 -7.75
N PHE A 156 3.19 -16.13 -7.27
CA PHE A 156 3.40 -15.78 -5.87
C PHE A 156 4.36 -14.57 -5.81
N PRO A 157 3.97 -13.40 -5.27
CA PRO A 157 2.92 -13.19 -4.27
C PRO A 157 1.55 -12.73 -4.80
N VAL A 158 1.41 -12.35 -6.09
CA VAL A 158 0.19 -11.69 -6.59
C VAL A 158 -1.08 -12.51 -6.32
N ALA A 159 -1.06 -13.81 -6.62
CA ALA A 159 -2.21 -14.68 -6.36
C ALA A 159 -2.53 -14.81 -4.85
N LEU A 160 -1.53 -14.73 -3.97
CA LEU A 160 -1.72 -14.76 -2.52
C LEU A 160 -2.38 -13.48 -2.00
N VAL A 161 -1.98 -12.31 -2.52
CA VAL A 161 -2.61 -11.02 -2.16
C VAL A 161 -4.09 -11.01 -2.60
N VAL A 162 -4.38 -11.39 -3.84
CA VAL A 162 -5.75 -11.43 -4.39
C VAL A 162 -6.60 -12.47 -3.64
N ALA A 163 -6.08 -13.69 -3.43
CA ALA A 163 -6.79 -14.74 -2.69
C ALA A 163 -6.99 -14.35 -1.21
N GLY A 164 -6.00 -13.77 -0.55
CA GLY A 164 -6.12 -13.30 0.83
C GLY A 164 -7.20 -12.22 0.98
N ALA A 165 -7.23 -11.25 0.07
CA ALA A 165 -8.27 -10.22 0.02
C ALA A 165 -9.66 -10.82 -0.26
N ALA A 166 -9.78 -11.71 -1.24
CA ALA A 166 -11.05 -12.36 -1.57
C ALA A 166 -11.57 -13.25 -0.43
N ALA A 167 -10.70 -14.04 0.21
CA ALA A 167 -11.02 -14.87 1.36
C ALA A 167 -11.48 -14.02 2.56
N ALA A 168 -10.83 -12.88 2.82
CA ALA A 168 -11.27 -11.92 3.83
C ALA A 168 -12.65 -11.33 3.48
N GLY A 169 -12.91 -11.03 2.21
CA GLY A 169 -14.22 -10.57 1.73
C GLY A 169 -15.33 -11.56 2.03
N VAL A 170 -15.18 -12.82 1.57
CA VAL A 170 -16.13 -13.91 1.85
C VAL A 170 -16.28 -14.17 3.35
N TRP A 171 -15.19 -14.11 4.13
CA TRP A 171 -15.21 -14.28 5.59
C TRP A 171 -15.99 -13.16 6.30
N THR A 172 -15.91 -11.91 5.83
CA THR A 172 -16.73 -10.83 6.41
C THR A 172 -18.21 -10.95 6.05
N ALA A 173 -18.54 -11.31 4.81
CA ALA A 173 -19.92 -11.60 4.38
C ALA A 173 -20.53 -12.79 5.15
N ALA A 174 -19.71 -13.79 5.50
CA ALA A 174 -20.10 -14.93 6.32
C ALA A 174 -20.41 -14.58 7.79
N GLY A 175 -20.22 -13.34 8.23
CA GLY A 175 -20.39 -12.93 9.63
C GLY A 175 -19.18 -13.24 10.51
N ARG A 176 -17.98 -13.31 9.92
CA ARG A 176 -16.70 -13.63 10.60
C ARG A 176 -16.76 -14.93 11.42
N PRO A 177 -17.06 -16.08 10.78
CA PRO A 177 -17.01 -17.36 11.46
C PRO A 177 -15.57 -17.65 11.89
N PHE A 178 -15.36 -17.89 13.18
CA PHE A 178 -14.24 -18.74 13.60
C PHE A 178 -14.68 -20.16 13.24
N GLY A 179 -14.19 -20.66 12.12
CA GLY A 179 -14.65 -21.93 11.56
C GLY A 179 -14.41 -23.10 12.52
N PRO A 180 -15.18 -24.21 12.39
CA PRO A 180 -14.80 -25.44 13.06
C PRO A 180 -13.39 -25.81 12.61
N LEU A 181 -12.57 -26.27 13.56
CA LEU A 181 -11.24 -26.76 13.23
C LEU A 181 -11.35 -27.93 12.24
N PRO A 182 -10.32 -28.16 11.42
CA PRO A 182 -10.26 -29.36 10.58
C PRO A 182 -10.54 -30.62 11.40
N SER A 183 -11.16 -31.63 10.79
CA SER A 183 -11.56 -32.87 11.47
C SER A 183 -10.41 -33.64 12.13
N TRP A 184 -9.17 -33.38 11.72
CA TRP A 184 -7.94 -33.92 12.29
C TRP A 184 -7.42 -33.17 13.53
N ALA A 185 -8.02 -32.05 13.93
CA ALA A 185 -7.65 -31.33 15.15
C ALA A 185 -8.15 -32.08 16.40
N PRO A 186 -7.34 -32.16 17.49
CA PRO A 186 -7.71 -32.90 18.69
C PRO A 186 -8.99 -32.35 19.35
N LEU A 187 -9.84 -33.24 19.86
CA LEU A 187 -11.15 -32.91 20.48
C LEU A 187 -11.06 -31.79 21.51
N VAL A 188 -10.01 -31.75 22.34
CA VAL A 188 -9.79 -30.70 23.34
C VAL A 188 -9.74 -29.29 22.72
N LEU A 189 -9.23 -29.16 21.50
CA LEU A 189 -9.16 -27.91 20.76
C LEU A 189 -10.51 -27.56 20.12
N GLN A 190 -11.26 -28.56 19.65
CA GLN A 190 -12.64 -28.39 19.17
C GLN A 190 -13.58 -27.93 20.30
N GLU A 191 -13.46 -28.51 21.48
CA GLU A 191 -14.26 -28.18 22.67
C GLU A 191 -13.77 -26.91 23.40
N ALA A 192 -12.53 -26.48 23.17
CA ALA A 192 -12.10 -25.12 23.49
C ALA A 192 -12.74 -24.09 22.53
N MET A 193 -12.75 -24.38 21.21
CA MET A 193 -13.31 -23.51 20.16
C MET A 193 -14.83 -23.31 20.31
N ALA A 194 -15.56 -24.34 20.75
CA ALA A 194 -17.00 -24.29 20.96
C ALA A 194 -17.46 -23.33 22.08
N ARG A 195 -16.55 -22.91 22.99
CA ARG A 195 -16.89 -22.02 24.10
C ARG A 195 -16.83 -20.56 23.67
N THR A 196 -17.86 -19.78 24.04
CA THR A 196 -17.95 -18.31 23.83
C THR A 196 -16.69 -17.57 24.29
N LEU A 197 -16.09 -18.02 25.40
CA LEU A 197 -14.81 -17.54 25.92
C LEU A 197 -13.67 -17.56 24.88
N PHE A 198 -13.64 -18.52 23.95
CA PHE A 198 -12.64 -18.54 22.88
C PHE A 198 -12.84 -17.39 21.90
N ARG A 199 -14.08 -17.10 21.48
CA ARG A 199 -14.38 -15.96 20.60
C ARG A 199 -13.97 -14.63 21.25
N ASP A 200 -14.31 -14.43 22.52
CA ASP A 200 -13.97 -13.19 23.25
C ASP A 200 -12.45 -13.02 23.39
N ARG A 201 -11.71 -14.12 23.60
CA ARG A 201 -10.24 -14.16 23.66
C ARG A 201 -9.61 -13.93 22.29
N ALA A 202 -10.09 -14.59 21.24
CA ALA A 202 -9.59 -14.43 19.88
C ALA A 202 -9.79 -12.98 19.40
N GLU A 203 -10.96 -12.39 19.67
CA GLU A 203 -11.21 -10.98 19.37
C GLU A 203 -10.34 -10.04 20.23
N ALA A 204 -10.09 -10.37 21.50
CA ALA A 204 -9.16 -9.60 22.34
C ALA A 204 -7.73 -9.65 21.79
N VAL A 205 -7.26 -10.83 21.35
CA VAL A 205 -5.96 -11.01 20.70
C VAL A 205 -5.91 -10.23 19.39
N CYS A 206 -6.90 -10.34 18.51
CA CYS A 206 -6.94 -9.57 17.25
C CYS A 206 -6.93 -8.06 17.47
N ARG A 207 -7.70 -7.55 18.45
CA ARG A 207 -7.68 -6.12 18.83
C ARG A 207 -6.32 -5.71 19.39
N ALA A 208 -5.71 -6.54 20.23
CA ALA A 208 -4.39 -6.28 20.81
C ALA A 208 -3.28 -6.26 19.74
N VAL A 209 -3.27 -7.24 18.82
CA VAL A 209 -2.38 -7.29 17.64
C VAL A 209 -2.55 -6.04 16.77
N ALA A 210 -3.79 -5.65 16.47
CA ALA A 210 -4.07 -4.44 15.68
C ALA A 210 -3.59 -3.17 16.40
N THR A 211 -3.77 -3.04 17.71
CA THR A 211 -3.24 -1.89 18.47
C THR A 211 -1.72 -1.88 18.54
N GLY A 212 -1.06 -3.04 18.65
CA GLY A 212 0.40 -3.14 18.63
C GLY A 212 0.98 -2.75 17.27
N ALA A 213 0.42 -3.28 16.19
CA ALA A 213 0.83 -2.93 14.83
C ALA A 213 0.58 -1.44 14.52
N ALA A 214 -0.57 -0.89 14.91
CA ALA A 214 -0.85 0.54 14.74
C ALA A 214 0.10 1.43 15.55
N ALA A 215 0.49 1.03 16.76
CA ALA A 215 1.46 1.75 17.58
C ALA A 215 2.89 1.69 17.00
N LEU A 216 3.31 0.53 16.46
CA LEU A 216 4.60 0.38 15.76
C LEU A 216 4.63 1.23 14.48
N LEU A 217 3.58 1.15 13.65
CA LEU A 217 3.46 1.96 12.43
C LEU A 217 3.44 3.46 12.73
N GLY A 218 2.63 3.90 13.69
CA GLY A 218 2.55 5.31 14.09
C GLY A 218 3.85 5.83 14.70
N GLY A 219 4.51 5.03 15.54
CA GLY A 219 5.82 5.38 16.10
C GLY A 219 6.93 5.41 15.06
N GLY A 220 6.94 4.46 14.12
CA GLY A 220 7.88 4.47 13.00
C GLY A 220 7.68 5.65 12.04
N ALA A 221 6.42 6.00 11.74
CA ALA A 221 6.07 7.20 10.99
C ALA A 221 6.52 8.49 11.72
N LEU A 222 6.37 8.55 13.05
CA LEU A 222 6.85 9.67 13.86
C LEU A 222 8.38 9.80 13.82
N VAL A 223 9.12 8.69 13.93
CA VAL A 223 10.59 8.68 13.79
C VAL A 223 11.02 9.23 12.43
N VAL A 224 10.38 8.78 11.33
CA VAL A 224 10.66 9.31 9.98
C VAL A 224 10.29 10.78 9.84
N ALA A 225 9.14 11.21 10.37
CA ALA A 225 8.72 12.62 10.31
C ALA A 225 9.69 13.54 11.06
N VAL A 226 10.20 13.12 12.22
CA VAL A 226 11.24 13.86 12.97
C VAL A 226 12.57 13.87 12.21
N ALA A 227 12.97 12.76 11.58
CA ALA A 227 14.19 12.71 10.76
C ALA A 227 14.10 13.63 9.52
N LEU A 228 13.00 13.56 8.77
CA LEU A 228 12.74 14.45 7.62
C LEU A 228 12.64 15.92 8.04
N GLY A 229 12.05 16.22 9.19
CA GLY A 229 11.98 17.59 9.71
C GLY A 229 13.35 18.18 10.05
N ARG A 230 14.31 17.35 10.46
CA ARG A 230 15.71 17.76 10.68
C ARG A 230 16.47 17.88 9.36
N ASN A 231 16.22 16.97 8.42
CA ASN A 231 16.93 16.85 7.15
C ASN A 231 16.14 17.49 5.97
N ALA A 232 15.32 18.50 6.27
CA ALA A 232 14.36 19.08 5.32
C ALA A 232 15.04 19.72 4.11
N ALA A 233 16.20 20.35 4.29
CA ALA A 233 16.99 20.92 3.20
C ALA A 233 17.47 19.84 2.22
N ALA A 234 18.04 18.74 2.72
CA ALA A 234 18.47 17.60 1.89
C ALA A 234 17.28 16.95 1.17
N ALA A 235 16.13 16.78 1.85
CA ALA A 235 14.90 16.27 1.23
C ALA A 235 14.40 17.16 0.09
N GLN A 236 14.49 18.49 0.26
CA GLN A 236 14.15 19.48 -0.76
C GLN A 236 15.14 19.48 -1.93
N GLU A 237 16.44 19.37 -1.67
CA GLU A 237 17.46 19.27 -2.72
C GLU A 237 17.26 18.00 -3.56
N SER A 238 17.09 16.82 -2.94
CA SER A 238 16.76 15.59 -3.67
C SER A 238 15.47 15.74 -4.49
N PHE A 239 14.44 16.41 -3.97
CA PHE A 239 13.18 16.62 -4.70
C PHE A 239 13.37 17.51 -5.94
N LEU A 240 14.18 18.58 -5.83
CA LEU A 240 14.43 19.51 -6.93
C LEU A 240 15.39 18.95 -7.98
N VAL A 241 16.38 18.13 -7.57
CA VAL A 241 17.31 17.44 -8.47
C VAL A 241 16.59 16.37 -9.31
N LEU A 242 15.63 15.63 -8.73
CA LEU A 242 14.92 14.56 -9.44
C LEU A 242 13.93 15.06 -10.49
N SER A 243 13.46 16.32 -10.43
CA SER A 243 12.43 16.81 -11.34
C SER A 243 12.46 18.33 -11.53
N GLY A 244 12.88 18.76 -12.71
CA GLY A 244 12.83 20.16 -13.14
C GLY A 244 11.42 20.66 -13.43
N ASP A 245 10.53 19.79 -13.90
CA ASP A 245 9.18 20.10 -14.36
C ASP A 245 8.08 19.80 -13.32
N TRP A 246 6.89 20.36 -13.54
CA TRP A 246 5.75 20.19 -12.63
C TRP A 246 5.15 18.77 -12.64
N SER A 247 5.19 18.05 -13.76
CA SER A 247 4.65 16.69 -13.84
C SER A 247 5.56 15.70 -13.10
N GLY A 248 6.88 15.77 -13.35
CA GLY A 248 7.89 15.02 -12.61
C GLY A 248 7.79 15.26 -11.09
N ARG A 249 7.72 16.52 -10.66
CA ARG A 249 7.53 16.87 -9.23
C ARG A 249 6.26 16.27 -8.64
N THR A 250 5.16 16.27 -9.39
CA THR A 250 3.90 15.67 -8.96
C THR A 250 4.03 14.14 -8.88
N ALA A 251 4.70 13.49 -9.84
CA ALA A 251 4.96 12.06 -9.82
C ALA A 251 5.88 11.64 -8.65
N VAL A 252 6.95 12.39 -8.37
CA VAL A 252 7.84 12.16 -7.22
C VAL A 252 7.09 12.34 -5.90
N LEU A 253 6.23 13.37 -5.78
CA LEU A 253 5.41 13.57 -4.58
C LEU A 253 4.40 12.43 -4.39
N LEU A 254 3.71 11.99 -5.44
CA LEU A 254 2.79 10.85 -5.39
C LEU A 254 3.51 9.55 -5.03
N LEU A 255 4.72 9.32 -5.55
CA LEU A 255 5.55 8.18 -5.20
C LEU A 255 6.02 8.24 -3.73
N ALA A 256 6.43 9.41 -3.25
CA ALA A 256 6.78 9.61 -1.84
C ALA A 256 5.58 9.31 -0.93
N VAL A 257 4.39 9.87 -1.24
CA VAL A 257 3.15 9.55 -0.51
C VAL A 257 2.85 8.04 -0.56
N ALA A 258 3.02 7.40 -1.72
CA ALA A 258 2.81 5.96 -1.87
C ALA A 258 3.77 5.08 -1.04
N LEU A 259 4.96 5.61 -0.75
CA LEU A 259 6.01 4.98 0.05
C LEU A 259 5.95 5.35 1.55
N VAL A 260 5.08 6.25 2.01
CA VAL A 260 4.95 6.60 3.44
C VAL A 260 4.74 5.36 4.35
N PRO A 261 3.89 4.37 4.02
CA PRO A 261 3.75 3.18 4.86
C PRO A 261 5.00 2.28 4.87
N ASN A 262 5.80 2.30 3.79
CA ASN A 262 7.12 1.66 3.79
C ASN A 262 8.05 2.37 4.77
N ALA A 263 8.22 3.68 4.64
CA ALA A 263 9.08 4.45 5.53
C ALA A 263 8.66 4.29 7.01
N ALA A 264 7.36 4.24 7.31
CA ALA A 264 6.86 3.95 8.64
C ALA A 264 7.29 2.56 9.17
N LEU A 265 7.24 1.51 8.33
CA LEU A 265 7.72 0.17 8.68
C LEU A 265 9.24 0.10 8.82
N TRP A 266 9.98 0.88 8.03
CA TRP A 266 11.43 1.01 8.14
C TRP A 266 11.83 1.69 9.46
N GLY A 267 11.16 2.79 9.82
CA GLY A 267 11.32 3.46 11.12
C GLY A 267 10.90 2.57 12.30
N ALA A 268 9.88 1.73 12.13
CA ALA A 268 9.50 0.73 13.13
C ALA A 268 10.57 -0.37 13.28
N ALA A 269 11.11 -0.89 12.19
CA ALA A 269 12.20 -1.87 12.19
C ALA A 269 13.50 -1.31 12.79
N TYR A 270 13.77 -0.02 12.54
CA TYR A 270 14.81 0.74 13.23
C TYR A 270 14.57 0.76 14.74
N GLY A 271 13.43 1.29 15.21
CA GLY A 271 13.10 1.34 16.64
C GLY A 271 13.05 -0.03 17.34
N LEU A 272 12.74 -1.10 16.60
CA LEU A 272 12.79 -2.49 17.11
C LEU A 272 14.21 -3.00 17.39
N GLY A 273 15.23 -2.40 16.79
CA GLY A 273 16.64 -2.79 16.90
C GLY A 273 17.27 -3.27 15.59
N PRO A 274 16.69 -4.24 14.85
CA PRO A 274 17.32 -4.81 13.66
C PRO A 274 17.56 -3.86 12.49
N GLY A 275 16.79 -2.78 12.39
CA GLY A 275 16.99 -1.79 11.35
C GLY A 275 16.52 -2.21 9.96
N PHE A 276 17.14 -1.61 8.95
CA PHE A 276 16.88 -1.87 7.53
C PHE A 276 18.17 -1.80 6.71
N ALA A 277 18.21 -2.54 5.61
CA ALA A 277 19.32 -2.56 4.67
C ALA A 277 19.25 -1.36 3.71
N LEU A 278 20.40 -0.73 3.47
CA LEU A 278 20.59 0.36 2.50
C LEU A 278 21.55 -0.12 1.42
N GLY A 279 21.10 -1.16 0.71
CA GLY A 279 21.94 -1.95 -0.17
C GLY A 279 22.56 -3.16 0.54
N THR A 280 23.31 -3.96 -0.22
CA THR A 280 23.98 -5.18 0.28
C THR A 280 25.15 -4.89 1.21
N GLY A 281 25.70 -3.67 1.14
CA GLY A 281 26.89 -3.24 1.90
C GLY A 281 26.62 -2.40 3.15
N ALA A 282 25.36 -2.10 3.51
CA ALA A 282 25.07 -1.28 4.69
C ALA A 282 23.74 -1.57 5.39
N THR A 283 23.72 -1.35 6.71
CA THR A 283 22.52 -1.50 7.55
C THR A 283 22.39 -0.34 8.55
N ALA A 284 21.21 0.28 8.59
CA ALA A 284 20.88 1.39 9.48
C ALA A 284 20.16 0.88 10.74
N THR A 285 20.78 1.06 11.91
CA THR A 285 20.24 0.60 13.21
C THR A 285 20.28 1.73 14.26
N PRO A 286 19.56 1.63 15.40
CA PRO A 286 19.71 2.57 16.52
C PRO A 286 21.14 2.66 17.07
N LEU A 287 21.96 1.64 16.83
CA LEU A 287 23.37 1.55 17.23
C LEU A 287 24.33 2.20 16.21
N GLY A 288 23.81 2.74 15.11
CA GLY A 288 24.58 3.41 14.06
C GLY A 288 24.29 2.87 12.67
N LEU A 289 24.86 3.53 11.66
CA LEU A 289 24.90 3.06 10.28
C LEU A 289 26.21 2.29 10.07
N SER A 290 26.10 1.00 9.78
CA SER A 290 27.26 0.14 9.50
C SER A 290 27.46 0.01 7.99
N GLY A 291 28.69 0.15 7.51
CA GLY A 291 29.07 -0.04 6.11
C GLY A 291 28.88 1.18 5.20
N THR A 292 29.01 0.98 3.89
CA THR A 292 28.89 2.04 2.86
C THR A 292 27.51 1.99 2.22
N PRO A 293 26.61 2.95 2.49
CA PRO A 293 25.21 2.85 2.09
C PRO A 293 25.03 3.17 0.60
N ALA A 294 24.22 2.35 -0.07
CA ALA A 294 23.84 2.55 -1.46
C ALA A 294 22.46 3.23 -1.52
N VAL A 295 22.43 4.55 -1.36
CA VAL A 295 21.19 5.33 -1.25
C VAL A 295 20.97 6.11 -2.56
N PRO A 296 19.90 5.82 -3.32
CA PRO A 296 19.50 6.69 -4.43
C PRO A 296 19.04 8.06 -3.92
N ASP A 297 19.24 9.11 -4.71
CA ASP A 297 18.66 10.41 -4.41
C ASP A 297 17.12 10.30 -4.42
N PHE A 298 16.50 10.46 -3.24
CA PHE A 298 15.05 10.41 -3.10
C PHE A 298 14.60 11.12 -1.81
N PRO A 299 13.55 11.96 -1.82
CA PRO A 299 13.22 12.80 -0.67
C PRO A 299 12.96 12.06 0.64
N LEU A 300 12.35 10.86 0.61
CA LEU A 300 12.15 10.06 1.83
C LEU A 300 13.45 9.48 2.39
N LEU A 301 14.46 9.27 1.55
CA LEU A 301 15.75 8.71 1.96
C LEU A 301 16.65 9.76 2.63
N ALA A 302 16.32 11.05 2.55
CA ALA A 302 16.91 12.06 3.43
C ALA A 302 16.61 11.80 4.93
N ALA A 303 15.66 10.92 5.28
CA ALA A 303 15.42 10.46 6.65
C ALA A 303 16.49 9.47 7.17
N VAL A 304 17.37 8.97 6.31
CA VAL A 304 18.41 8.00 6.67
C VAL A 304 19.38 8.63 7.68
N PRO A 305 19.76 7.92 8.77
CA PRO A 305 20.79 8.41 9.70
C PRO A 305 22.13 8.62 9.01
N GLU A 306 22.83 9.70 9.36
CA GLU A 306 24.17 9.98 8.86
C GLU A 306 25.17 8.85 9.22
N PRO A 307 26.21 8.61 8.40
CA PRO A 307 27.26 7.64 8.71
C PRO A 307 28.00 8.02 10.01
N GLY A 308 27.95 7.15 11.01
CA GLY A 308 28.63 7.40 12.28
C GLY A 308 28.14 6.54 13.45
N ALA A 309 28.74 6.79 14.61
CA ALA A 309 28.36 6.16 15.87
C ALA A 309 26.97 6.62 16.34
N ALA A 310 26.30 5.79 17.14
CA ALA A 310 24.98 6.10 17.65
C ALA A 310 24.94 7.38 18.50
N THR A 311 23.96 8.23 18.23
CA THR A 311 23.62 9.35 19.11
C THR A 311 22.53 8.95 20.12
N PRO A 312 22.39 9.65 21.26
CA PRO A 312 21.27 9.42 22.18
C PRO A 312 19.89 9.63 21.53
N LEU A 313 19.81 10.44 20.47
CA LEU A 313 18.59 10.64 19.69
C LEU A 313 18.21 9.37 18.90
N ASN A 314 19.19 8.66 18.35
CA ASN A 314 18.97 7.38 17.68
C ASN A 314 18.39 6.34 18.65
N TRP A 315 18.86 6.35 19.91
CA TRP A 315 18.40 5.43 20.96
C TRP A 315 16.96 5.73 21.39
N ALA A 316 16.47 6.97 21.23
CA ALA A 316 15.09 7.32 21.53
C ALA A 316 14.08 6.57 20.64
N ALA A 317 14.49 6.08 19.46
CA ALA A 317 13.65 5.23 18.62
C ALA A 317 13.25 3.91 19.32
N CYS A 318 14.05 3.41 20.27
CA CYS A 318 13.72 2.24 21.09
C CYS A 318 12.51 2.47 22.01
N ALA A 319 12.02 3.70 22.17
CA ALA A 319 10.75 3.97 22.86
C ALA A 319 9.54 3.46 22.06
N VAL A 320 9.62 3.39 20.73
CA VAL A 320 8.51 2.93 19.85
C VAL A 320 8.01 1.53 20.21
N PRO A 321 8.86 0.48 20.27
CA PRO A 321 8.39 -0.85 20.65
C PRO A 321 7.95 -0.96 22.13
N VAL A 322 8.50 -0.14 23.03
CA VAL A 322 8.04 -0.07 24.44
C VAL A 322 6.60 0.46 24.50
N VAL A 323 6.31 1.58 23.82
CA VAL A 323 4.97 2.16 23.74
C VAL A 323 3.99 1.17 23.09
N ALA A 324 4.40 0.49 22.02
CA ALA A 324 3.58 -0.54 21.39
C ALA A 324 3.28 -1.72 22.34
N ALA A 325 4.28 -2.25 23.06
CA ALA A 325 4.09 -3.32 24.03
C ALA A 325 3.16 -2.92 25.18
N LEU A 326 3.26 -1.68 25.67
CA LEU A 326 2.35 -1.13 26.67
C LEU A 326 0.92 -0.95 26.11
N ALA A 327 0.77 -0.54 24.85
CA ALA A 327 -0.54 -0.44 24.19
C ALA A 327 -1.21 -1.82 24.04
N VAL A 328 -0.45 -2.85 23.65
CA VAL A 328 -0.91 -4.26 23.61
C VAL A 328 -1.37 -4.72 25.00
N ALA A 329 -0.53 -4.52 26.02
CA ALA A 329 -0.83 -4.89 27.40
C ALA A 329 -2.09 -4.19 27.92
N TRP A 330 -2.25 -2.90 27.65
CA TRP A 330 -3.42 -2.10 28.02
C TRP A 330 -4.68 -2.55 27.27
N CYS A 331 -4.57 -2.92 26.00
CA CYS A 331 -5.69 -3.45 25.21
C CYS A 331 -6.21 -4.77 25.79
N VAL A 332 -5.32 -5.71 26.11
CA VAL A 332 -5.69 -6.98 26.77
C VAL A 332 -6.26 -6.72 28.17
N LEU A 333 -5.61 -5.86 28.96
CA LEU A 333 -6.04 -5.54 30.32
C LEU A 333 -7.48 -5.00 30.38
N ARG A 334 -7.89 -4.11 29.46
CA ARG A 334 -9.26 -3.58 29.41
C ARG A 334 -10.34 -4.68 29.32
N ARG A 335 -10.00 -5.86 28.81
CA ARG A 335 -10.88 -7.05 28.78
C ARG A 335 -10.61 -8.02 29.93
N ALA A 336 -9.35 -8.21 30.31
CA ALA A 336 -8.96 -9.15 31.37
C ALA A 336 -9.34 -8.68 32.78
N ALA A 337 -9.37 -7.37 33.02
CA ALA A 337 -9.80 -6.76 34.28
C ALA A 337 -10.52 -5.42 33.99
N PRO A 338 -11.81 -5.45 33.59
CA PRO A 338 -12.61 -4.26 33.35
C PRO A 338 -12.71 -3.40 34.62
N ALA A 339 -12.57 -2.07 34.48
CA ALA A 339 -12.58 -1.15 35.62
C ALA A 339 -13.93 -1.14 36.36
N ASP A 340 -15.03 -1.21 35.60
CA ASP A 340 -16.40 -1.11 36.10
C ASP A 340 -17.09 -2.48 36.26
N GLY A 341 -16.32 -3.57 36.26
CA GLY A 341 -16.82 -4.95 36.27
C GLY A 341 -16.65 -5.66 37.63
N PRO A 342 -17.55 -6.61 37.99
CA PRO A 342 -17.36 -7.44 39.18
C PRO A 342 -16.04 -8.22 39.13
N ARG A 343 -15.30 -8.31 40.25
CA ARG A 343 -14.01 -9.04 40.32
C ARG A 343 -14.11 -10.50 39.85
N ALA A 344 -15.27 -11.14 40.00
CA ALA A 344 -15.54 -12.49 39.52
C ALA A 344 -15.52 -12.66 37.98
N ARG A 345 -15.64 -11.56 37.22
CA ARG A 345 -15.54 -11.55 35.74
C ARG A 345 -14.10 -11.33 35.26
N ALA A 346 -13.16 -11.02 36.15
CA ALA A 346 -11.75 -10.83 35.79
C ALA A 346 -11.08 -12.17 35.44
N TRP A 347 -10.30 -12.18 34.36
CA TRP A 347 -9.58 -13.38 33.90
C TRP A 347 -8.48 -13.75 34.89
N SER A 348 -8.09 -15.03 34.94
CA SER A 348 -6.96 -15.49 35.75
C SER A 348 -5.64 -14.85 35.29
N PRO A 349 -4.60 -14.79 36.15
CA PRO A 349 -3.29 -14.27 35.73
C PRO A 349 -2.70 -15.11 34.57
N ARG A 350 -2.90 -16.44 34.60
CA ARG A 350 -2.46 -17.34 33.52
C ARG A 350 -3.13 -17.01 32.18
N GLU A 351 -4.44 -16.77 32.16
CA GLU A 351 -5.16 -16.38 30.94
C GLU A 351 -4.76 -14.99 30.43
N THR A 352 -4.50 -14.05 31.34
CA THR A 352 -3.99 -12.71 31.00
C THR A 352 -2.60 -12.81 30.35
N ALA A 353 -1.71 -13.63 30.91
CA ALA A 353 -0.39 -13.88 30.34
C ALA A 353 -0.48 -14.59 28.98
N LEU A 354 -1.31 -15.65 28.86
CA LEU A 354 -1.48 -16.40 27.61
C LEU A 354 -2.08 -15.54 26.49
N THR A 355 -3.10 -14.74 26.77
CA THR A 355 -3.71 -13.84 25.76
C THR A 355 -2.76 -12.71 25.35
N THR A 356 -1.98 -12.16 26.28
CA THR A 356 -0.93 -11.18 25.95
C THR A 356 0.21 -11.81 25.16
N GLY A 357 0.62 -13.04 25.48
CA GLY A 357 1.62 -13.80 24.71
C GLY A 357 1.16 -14.17 23.30
N LEU A 358 -0.11 -14.54 23.13
CA LEU A 358 -0.72 -14.75 21.80
C LEU A 358 -0.80 -13.45 20.99
N ALA A 359 -1.07 -12.31 21.65
CA ALA A 359 -1.01 -11.00 21.01
C ALA A 359 0.41 -10.59 20.62
N ALA A 360 1.43 -10.92 21.44
CA ALA A 360 2.84 -10.73 21.11
C ALA A 360 3.26 -11.58 19.89
N LEU A 361 2.86 -12.86 19.86
CA LEU A 361 3.07 -13.75 18.72
C LEU A 361 2.42 -13.19 17.44
N GLY A 362 1.16 -12.78 17.52
CA GLY A 362 0.43 -12.21 16.39
C GLY A 362 1.01 -10.87 15.91
N CYS A 363 1.51 -10.04 16.83
CA CYS A 363 2.18 -8.78 16.50
C CYS A 363 3.52 -9.04 15.78
N GLY A 364 4.32 -9.98 16.29
CA GLY A 364 5.57 -10.40 15.64
C GLY A 364 5.35 -11.01 14.25
N ALA A 365 4.36 -11.90 14.10
CA ALA A 365 4.01 -12.50 12.82
C ALA A 365 3.51 -11.45 11.80
N LEU A 366 2.64 -10.52 12.23
CA LEU A 366 2.17 -9.44 11.38
C LEU A 366 3.30 -8.49 10.98
N MET A 367 4.19 -8.13 11.91
CA MET A 367 5.36 -7.30 11.59
C MET A 367 6.34 -8.00 10.65
N ALA A 368 6.56 -9.31 10.79
CA ALA A 368 7.39 -10.08 9.86
C ALA A 368 6.85 -9.99 8.41
N LEU A 369 5.53 -10.19 8.24
CA LEU A 369 4.86 -10.11 6.95
C LEU A 369 4.90 -8.69 6.36
N LEU A 370 4.57 -7.67 7.17
CA LEU A 370 4.56 -6.28 6.73
C LEU A 370 5.96 -5.78 6.34
N THR A 371 6.99 -6.09 7.15
CA THR A 371 8.37 -5.67 6.84
C THR A 371 8.98 -6.44 5.67
N ALA A 372 8.66 -7.74 5.51
CA ALA A 372 9.04 -8.48 4.31
C ALA A 372 8.41 -7.89 3.03
N ALA A 373 7.17 -7.41 3.09
CA ALA A 373 6.51 -6.70 1.98
C ALA A 373 6.99 -5.24 1.79
N ALA A 374 7.68 -4.66 2.79
CA ALA A 374 8.19 -3.29 2.76
C ALA A 374 9.65 -3.18 2.26
N GLY A 375 10.30 -4.31 2.00
CA GLY A 375 11.62 -4.40 1.40
C GLY A 375 11.58 -5.09 0.05
N GLY A 376 12.71 -5.04 -0.67
CA GLY A 376 12.86 -5.65 -1.98
C GLY A 376 14.13 -5.16 -2.69
N PRO A 377 14.49 -5.73 -3.84
CA PRO A 377 15.55 -5.17 -4.68
C PRO A 377 15.12 -3.84 -5.31
N LEU A 378 16.08 -2.92 -5.48
CA LEU A 378 15.92 -1.71 -6.32
C LEU A 378 16.87 -1.70 -7.53
N GLY A 379 17.73 -2.70 -7.63
CA GLY A 379 18.62 -2.93 -8.76
C GLY A 379 19.51 -4.15 -8.49
N THR A 380 20.61 -4.26 -9.23
CA THR A 380 21.60 -5.34 -9.05
C THR A 380 22.76 -4.91 -8.15
N GLY A 381 23.57 -5.88 -7.70
CA GLY A 381 24.80 -5.60 -6.95
C GLY A 381 24.52 -4.89 -5.62
N ALA A 382 24.99 -3.65 -5.49
CA ALA A 382 24.79 -2.84 -4.30
C ALA A 382 23.30 -2.64 -3.95
N LEU A 383 22.41 -2.48 -4.94
CA LEU A 383 20.97 -2.27 -4.75
C LEU A 383 20.14 -3.58 -4.70
N GLY A 384 20.79 -4.74 -4.61
CA GLY A 384 20.12 -6.06 -4.58
C GLY A 384 19.27 -6.32 -3.33
N THR A 385 19.49 -5.58 -2.24
CA THR A 385 18.71 -5.70 -1.00
C THR A 385 18.43 -4.33 -0.39
N PHE A 386 17.15 -3.95 -0.32
CA PHE A 386 16.73 -2.66 0.22
C PHE A 386 15.58 -2.86 1.22
N GLY A 387 15.68 -2.27 2.42
CA GLY A 387 14.62 -2.28 3.44
C GLY A 387 14.76 -3.30 4.58
N PRO A 388 13.73 -3.40 5.44
CA PRO A 388 13.77 -4.17 6.67
C PRO A 388 13.62 -5.66 6.42
N VAL A 389 14.32 -6.46 7.24
CA VAL A 389 14.36 -7.91 7.09
C VAL A 389 13.31 -8.56 7.99
N GLY A 390 12.26 -9.13 7.39
CA GLY A 390 11.08 -9.61 8.12
C GLY A 390 11.35 -10.68 9.18
N TRP A 391 12.29 -11.59 8.92
CA TRP A 391 12.69 -12.62 9.89
C TRP A 391 13.52 -12.07 11.08
N LEU A 392 14.02 -10.83 11.00
CA LEU A 392 14.61 -10.12 12.14
C LEU A 392 13.56 -9.26 12.88
N ALA A 393 12.82 -8.45 12.13
CA ALA A 393 11.86 -7.50 12.69
C ALA A 393 10.69 -8.19 13.41
N GLY A 394 10.22 -9.33 12.89
CA GLY A 394 9.14 -10.11 13.52
C GLY A 394 9.49 -10.66 14.91
N PRO A 395 10.57 -11.45 15.06
CA PRO A 395 11.04 -11.91 16.36
C PRO A 395 11.41 -10.77 17.32
N ALA A 396 11.97 -9.66 16.82
CA ALA A 396 12.21 -8.47 17.65
C ALA A 396 10.89 -7.89 18.20
N ALA A 397 9.86 -7.75 17.35
CA ALA A 397 8.54 -7.26 17.77
C ALA A 397 7.87 -8.22 18.78
N LEU A 398 7.99 -9.53 18.57
CA LEU A 398 7.56 -10.54 19.53
C LEU A 398 8.31 -10.41 20.87
N ALA A 399 9.63 -10.27 20.84
CA ALA A 399 10.45 -10.17 22.05
C ALA A 399 10.08 -8.91 22.87
N TRP A 400 10.03 -7.73 22.24
CA TRP A 400 9.62 -6.49 22.90
C TRP A 400 8.21 -6.59 23.49
N THR A 401 7.23 -7.08 22.71
CA THR A 401 5.83 -7.17 23.17
C THR A 401 5.64 -8.24 24.25
N ALA A 402 6.40 -9.33 24.24
CA ALA A 402 6.37 -10.34 25.29
C ALA A 402 7.07 -9.86 26.58
N ILE A 403 8.31 -9.37 26.47
CA ILE A 403 9.16 -8.99 27.61
C ILE A 403 8.60 -7.77 28.36
N VAL A 404 8.07 -6.77 27.65
CA VAL A 404 7.46 -5.58 28.28
C VAL A 404 5.97 -5.79 28.54
N GLY A 405 5.24 -6.33 27.56
CA GLY A 405 3.78 -6.38 27.59
C GLY A 405 3.22 -7.40 28.59
N VAL A 406 3.80 -8.59 28.72
CA VAL A 406 3.30 -9.62 29.67
C VAL A 406 3.47 -9.17 31.13
N PRO A 407 4.65 -8.68 31.58
CA PRO A 407 4.78 -8.14 32.93
C PRO A 407 3.89 -6.91 33.16
N ALA A 408 3.79 -5.98 32.21
CA ALA A 408 2.92 -4.81 32.35
C ALA A 408 1.44 -5.20 32.52
N ALA A 409 0.93 -6.13 31.71
CA ALA A 409 -0.44 -6.62 31.84
C ALA A 409 -0.71 -7.28 33.20
N LEU A 410 0.24 -8.08 33.70
CA LEU A 410 0.13 -8.75 35.01
C LEU A 410 0.24 -7.77 36.19
N LEU A 411 1.17 -6.82 36.14
CA LEU A 411 1.38 -5.82 37.19
C LEU A 411 0.18 -4.90 37.34
N VAL A 412 -0.34 -4.35 36.23
CA VAL A 412 -1.50 -3.45 36.30
C VAL A 412 -2.78 -4.23 36.64
N ARG A 413 -2.91 -5.51 36.23
CA ARG A 413 -3.98 -6.40 36.71
C ARG A 413 -3.89 -6.60 38.23
N LEU A 414 -2.69 -6.88 38.76
CA LEU A 414 -2.47 -7.07 40.20
C LEU A 414 -2.79 -5.78 40.98
N TRP A 415 -2.40 -4.62 40.46
CA TRP A 415 -2.72 -3.32 41.06
C TRP A 415 -4.24 -3.04 41.08
N ARG A 416 -4.92 -3.17 39.94
CA ARG A 416 -6.40 -3.01 39.84
C ARG A 416 -7.19 -3.94 40.75
N LEU A 417 -6.69 -5.15 41.01
CA LEU A 417 -7.35 -6.12 41.90
C LEU A 417 -6.97 -5.96 43.38
N ARG A 418 -5.87 -5.24 43.69
CA ARG A 418 -5.44 -4.96 45.07
C ARG A 418 -6.26 -3.86 45.73
N GLU A 419 -6.67 -2.83 45.00
CA GLU A 419 -7.45 -1.74 45.57
C GLU A 419 -8.88 -2.19 45.92
N PRO A 420 -9.33 -2.04 47.18
CA PRO A 420 -10.68 -2.48 47.57
C PRO A 420 -11.82 -1.69 46.91
N GLY A 421 -11.58 -0.46 46.45
CA GLY A 421 -12.54 0.65 46.53
C GLY A 421 -13.35 1.07 45.30
N TRP A 422 -13.18 0.51 44.10
CA TRP A 422 -13.95 1.00 42.93
C TRP A 422 -15.44 0.60 42.90
N ALA A 423 -15.87 -0.28 43.80
CA ALA A 423 -17.24 -0.81 43.85
C ALA A 423 -18.28 0.17 44.44
N TRP A 424 -17.89 1.23 45.15
CA TRP A 424 -18.83 2.12 45.85
C TRP A 424 -19.67 3.03 44.93
N ARG A 425 -19.58 2.87 43.60
CA ARG A 425 -20.15 3.79 42.61
C ARG A 425 -21.17 3.17 41.66
N ARG A 426 -21.79 2.04 42.04
CA ARG A 426 -23.20 1.66 41.75
C ARG A 426 -23.56 0.29 42.35
N ASP A 427 -23.91 0.29 43.62
CA ASP A 427 -24.91 -0.67 44.11
C ASP A 427 -26.29 -0.17 43.65
N VAL A 428 -26.63 -0.44 42.39
CA VAL A 428 -28.03 -0.66 42.04
C VAL A 428 -28.26 -2.13 42.38
N PRO A 429 -29.14 -2.48 43.34
CA PRO A 429 -29.39 -3.88 43.63
C PRO A 429 -29.92 -4.57 42.37
N GLU A 430 -29.19 -5.57 41.86
CA GLU A 430 -29.84 -6.59 41.04
C GLU A 430 -30.84 -7.28 41.96
N GLU A 431 -32.14 -7.04 41.76
CA GLU A 431 -33.20 -7.85 42.36
C GLU A 431 -33.18 -9.26 41.71
N THR A 432 -32.17 -10.06 42.06
CA THR A 432 -32.14 -11.48 41.75
C THR A 432 -33.02 -12.22 42.76
N GLY A 433 -34.21 -12.63 42.31
CA GLY A 433 -35.03 -13.62 43.00
C GLY A 433 -36.06 -13.05 43.97
N LYS A 434 -37.13 -12.45 43.43
CA LYS A 434 -38.44 -12.44 44.09
C LYS A 434 -39.52 -13.01 43.19
N THR A 435 -40.25 -13.99 43.73
CA THR A 435 -41.45 -14.59 43.15
C THR A 435 -42.52 -13.50 42.93
N PRO A 436 -43.33 -13.55 41.86
CA PRO A 436 -44.27 -12.47 41.51
C PRO A 436 -45.31 -12.07 42.58
N GLU A 437 -45.54 -12.90 43.61
CA GLU A 437 -46.55 -12.64 44.65
C GLU A 437 -46.21 -11.49 45.62
N GLU A 438 -44.94 -11.28 46.00
CA GLU A 438 -44.61 -10.27 47.01
C GLU A 438 -44.59 -8.81 46.49
N ALA A 439 -44.50 -8.63 45.17
CA ALA A 439 -44.44 -7.29 44.57
C ALA A 439 -45.81 -6.57 44.63
N GLY A 440 -46.91 -7.32 44.47
CA GLY A 440 -48.27 -6.79 44.46
C GLY A 440 -48.65 -6.13 45.80
N GLU A 441 -48.37 -6.79 46.93
CA GLU A 441 -48.71 -6.26 48.26
C GLU A 441 -48.03 -4.91 48.56
N ARG A 442 -46.76 -4.73 48.14
CA ARG A 442 -46.03 -3.49 48.41
C ARG A 442 -46.55 -2.33 47.57
N GLU A 443 -46.97 -2.59 46.33
CA GLU A 443 -47.57 -1.54 45.50
C GLU A 443 -48.98 -1.15 45.99
N GLU A 444 -49.79 -2.13 46.45
CA GLU A 444 -51.11 -1.86 47.00
C GLU A 444 -51.04 -1.09 48.33
N LYS A 445 -50.12 -1.47 49.25
CA LYS A 445 -49.86 -0.73 50.49
C LYS A 445 -49.41 0.71 50.19
N ARG A 446 -48.58 0.94 49.17
CA ARG A 446 -48.14 2.28 48.74
C ARG A 446 -49.27 3.11 48.08
N LYS A 447 -50.21 2.47 47.37
CA LYS A 447 -51.40 3.12 46.81
C LYS A 447 -52.47 3.44 47.87
N ARG A 448 -52.64 2.60 48.91
CA ARG A 448 -53.49 2.91 50.08
C ARG A 448 -52.94 4.08 50.90
N ALA A 449 -51.64 4.12 51.18
CA ALA A 449 -51.02 5.21 51.95
C ALA A 449 -51.16 6.60 51.30
N LYS A 450 -51.27 6.67 49.96
CA LYS A 450 -51.43 7.93 49.21
C LYS A 450 -52.88 8.44 49.14
N LYS A 451 -53.85 7.75 49.75
CA LYS A 451 -55.28 8.10 49.69
C LYS A 451 -55.84 8.75 50.96
N ALA A 452 -54.97 9.10 51.92
CA ALA A 452 -55.33 9.66 53.22
C ALA A 452 -54.59 10.98 53.52
N ALA A 453 -54.93 12.05 52.79
CA ALA A 453 -54.64 13.44 53.15
C ALA A 453 -55.76 14.35 52.60
N PRO A 454 -56.33 15.31 53.37
CA PRO A 454 -57.48 16.10 52.93
C PRO A 454 -57.14 17.20 51.91
N VAL A 455 -58.17 17.68 51.21
CA VAL A 455 -58.12 18.78 50.23
C VAL A 455 -58.95 19.96 50.74
N GLU A 456 -58.42 21.19 50.67
CA GLU A 456 -59.19 22.44 50.72
C GLU A 456 -58.53 23.54 49.83
N PRO A 457 -59.28 24.57 49.36
CA PRO A 457 -59.30 24.81 47.90
C PRO A 457 -59.29 26.28 47.38
N LYS A 458 -59.26 26.40 46.03
CA LYS A 458 -59.53 27.60 45.18
C LYS A 458 -58.39 28.66 45.15
N HIS A 459 -58.22 29.52 44.12
CA HIS A 459 -59.12 30.01 43.05
C HIS A 459 -58.48 30.11 41.64
N ALA A 460 -59.37 30.06 40.63
CA ALA A 460 -59.43 30.70 39.28
C ALA A 460 -58.28 31.60 38.76
N THR A 461 -58.00 31.74 37.45
CA THR A 461 -58.86 31.89 36.24
C THR A 461 -58.24 31.23 34.98
N ALA A 462 -59.02 30.65 34.04
CA ALA A 462 -59.48 31.21 32.74
C ALA A 462 -58.38 31.93 31.89
N SER A 463 -58.25 31.76 30.56
CA SER A 463 -59.19 31.25 29.53
C SER A 463 -58.50 30.77 28.22
N ALA A 464 -59.25 30.01 27.41
CA ALA A 464 -59.18 29.84 25.94
C ALA A 464 -57.90 29.32 25.20
N ALA A 465 -58.11 28.26 24.42
CA ALA A 465 -57.40 27.87 23.19
C ALA A 465 -58.33 28.19 21.97
N PRO A 466 -58.08 27.80 20.69
CA PRO A 466 -56.97 27.01 20.11
C PRO A 466 -56.47 27.51 18.71
N ALA A 467 -55.69 26.64 18.03
CA ALA A 467 -55.57 26.46 16.56
C ALA A 467 -54.44 27.13 15.74
N THR A 468 -53.57 26.27 15.20
CA THR A 468 -52.81 26.34 13.92
C THR A 468 -53.75 26.16 12.69
N PRO A 469 -53.32 26.21 11.38
CA PRO A 469 -51.95 26.17 10.80
C PRO A 469 -51.63 27.09 9.58
N GLU A 470 -50.39 26.96 9.05
CA GLU A 470 -49.98 26.99 7.61
C GLU A 470 -49.69 28.34 6.85
N PRO A 471 -49.09 28.35 5.60
CA PRO A 471 -47.86 29.14 5.32
C PRO A 471 -47.90 30.04 4.03
N VAL A 472 -46.80 30.07 3.24
CA VAL A 472 -46.52 30.80 1.95
C VAL A 472 -46.38 32.34 2.11
N THR A 473 -45.77 33.21 1.25
CA THR A 473 -45.24 33.18 -0.15
C THR A 473 -44.06 34.17 -0.35
N ALA A 474 -43.32 34.12 -1.48
CA ALA A 474 -42.53 35.24 -2.06
C ALA A 474 -43.45 36.27 -2.79
N PRO A 475 -42.92 37.38 -3.37
CA PRO A 475 -42.84 37.46 -4.85
C PRO A 475 -41.74 38.39 -5.44
N ASP A 476 -41.75 38.54 -6.77
CA ASP A 476 -40.74 39.13 -7.69
C ASP A 476 -40.91 40.64 -8.06
N GLY A 477 -39.92 41.19 -8.80
CA GLY A 477 -40.00 42.33 -9.75
C GLY A 477 -39.54 43.75 -9.29
N ASP A 478 -39.20 44.72 -10.17
CA ASP A 478 -38.85 44.70 -11.61
C ASP A 478 -38.29 46.05 -12.16
N ALA A 479 -37.52 45.98 -13.28
CA ALA A 479 -37.36 46.96 -14.40
C ALA A 479 -36.47 48.26 -14.37
N MET A 480 -36.09 48.64 -15.62
CA MET A 480 -35.37 49.82 -16.19
C MET A 480 -33.82 49.85 -16.12
N ASP A 481 -33.01 49.77 -17.20
CA ASP A 481 -32.92 50.46 -18.55
C ASP A 481 -31.84 51.59 -18.48
N ASP A 482 -30.95 51.91 -19.45
CA ASP A 482 -30.80 51.66 -20.91
C ASP A 482 -29.32 51.46 -21.38
N ASP A 483 -29.16 50.89 -22.59
CA ASP A 483 -28.18 51.10 -23.70
C ASP A 483 -26.68 51.48 -23.51
N ASP A 484 -25.78 50.76 -24.21
CA ASP A 484 -25.14 51.28 -25.44
C ASP A 484 -24.42 50.18 -26.27
N ASP A 485 -24.38 50.36 -27.61
CA ASP A 485 -23.94 49.39 -28.63
C ASP A 485 -22.41 49.42 -28.91
N ALA A 486 -21.82 48.25 -29.21
CA ALA A 486 -20.78 48.06 -30.25
C ALA A 486 -20.33 46.58 -30.36
N GLY A 487 -20.34 46.02 -31.57
CA GLY A 487 -20.07 44.60 -31.81
C GLY A 487 -18.60 44.19 -31.76
N PHE A 488 -18.37 42.90 -31.46
CA PHE A 488 -17.08 42.23 -31.60
C PHE A 488 -17.29 40.77 -32.04
N GLU A 489 -17.03 40.47 -33.32
CA GLU A 489 -17.07 39.11 -33.85
C GLU A 489 -15.81 38.31 -33.44
N PRO A 490 -15.94 37.04 -33.02
CA PRO A 490 -14.79 36.19 -32.74
C PRO A 490 -14.29 35.47 -34.01
N TYR A 491 -12.97 35.27 -34.09
CA TYR A 491 -12.20 34.61 -35.17
C TYR A 491 -11.99 35.42 -36.46
N ASP A 492 -10.83 36.11 -36.57
CA ASP A 492 -9.85 35.83 -37.64
C ASP A 492 -8.52 36.60 -37.40
N PHE A 493 -7.53 36.41 -38.30
CA PHE A 493 -6.17 36.98 -38.33
C PHE A 493 -5.08 36.33 -37.47
N LEU A 494 -4.76 35.07 -37.79
CA LEU A 494 -3.35 34.67 -37.87
C LEU A 494 -2.78 35.12 -39.24
N PRO A 495 -1.61 35.79 -39.30
CA PRO A 495 -0.93 36.03 -40.57
C PRO A 495 -0.46 34.70 -41.19
N THR A 496 -1.07 34.31 -42.31
CA THR A 496 -0.55 33.23 -43.16
C THR A 496 0.61 33.76 -44.00
N ASP A 497 1.82 33.73 -43.45
CA ASP A 497 3.04 33.86 -44.26
C ASP A 497 3.35 32.53 -44.97
N PRO A 498 3.66 32.55 -46.28
CA PRO A 498 3.94 31.33 -47.03
C PRO A 498 5.33 30.76 -46.69
N TRP A 499 5.35 29.60 -46.05
CA TRP A 499 6.57 28.89 -45.64
C TRP A 499 7.41 28.26 -46.79
N HIS A 500 7.32 28.81 -48.00
CA HIS A 500 8.03 28.32 -49.18
C HIS A 500 8.52 29.46 -50.09
N GLU A 501 9.47 30.26 -49.61
CA GLU A 501 10.41 31.01 -50.47
C GLU A 501 11.56 31.61 -49.64
N HIS A 502 12.62 30.83 -49.38
CA HIS A 502 14.01 31.31 -49.13
C HIS A 502 15.03 30.16 -48.95
N GLU A 503 14.79 28.99 -49.55
CA GLU A 503 15.62 27.78 -49.39
C GLU A 503 16.80 27.69 -50.40
N LYS A 504 17.09 28.77 -51.13
CA LYS A 504 18.18 28.80 -52.14
C LYS A 504 19.26 29.87 -51.94
N ASP A 505 18.97 31.00 -51.30
CA ASP A 505 19.92 32.14 -51.24
C ASP A 505 20.71 32.24 -49.92
N ARG A 506 20.51 31.32 -48.96
CA ARG A 506 21.29 31.27 -47.72
C ARG A 506 22.50 30.32 -47.79
N HIS A 507 22.63 29.54 -48.87
CA HIS A 507 23.65 28.48 -48.96
C HIS A 507 25.05 28.93 -49.42
N GLU A 508 25.24 30.22 -49.75
CA GLU A 508 26.49 30.70 -50.36
C GLU A 508 27.18 31.86 -49.60
N LYS A 509 26.74 32.22 -48.39
CA LYS A 509 27.35 33.33 -47.60
C LYS A 509 27.82 33.03 -46.18
N ASP A 510 27.51 31.87 -45.61
CA ASP A 510 27.98 31.47 -44.28
C ASP A 510 29.26 30.60 -44.29
N LEU A 511 29.90 30.40 -45.44
CA LEU A 511 31.17 29.66 -45.59
C LEU A 511 32.44 30.47 -45.23
N ARG A 512 32.30 31.69 -44.70
CA ARG A 512 33.43 32.47 -44.14
C ARG A 512 33.03 33.25 -42.89
N GLY A 513 33.24 32.63 -41.74
CA GLY A 513 33.45 33.34 -40.47
C GLY A 513 32.39 33.09 -39.40
N LYS A 514 32.50 31.95 -38.70
CA LYS A 514 32.19 31.81 -37.26
C LYS A 514 32.70 30.46 -36.73
N ASP A 515 33.99 30.42 -36.39
CA ASP A 515 34.56 29.38 -35.54
C ASP A 515 34.07 29.58 -34.09
N LEU A 516 32.80 29.25 -33.83
CA LEU A 516 32.18 29.30 -32.51
C LEU A 516 31.67 27.91 -32.13
N HIS A 517 32.62 27.04 -31.80
CA HIS A 517 32.49 25.93 -30.83
C HIS A 517 31.09 25.31 -30.68
N GLY A 518 30.55 24.78 -31.79
CA GLY A 518 29.54 23.72 -31.72
C GLY A 518 30.23 22.51 -31.12
N LYS A 519 30.08 22.30 -29.80
CA LYS A 519 30.62 21.11 -29.15
C LYS A 519 30.00 19.89 -29.80
N ASP A 520 30.84 18.94 -30.19
CA ASP A 520 30.40 17.69 -30.75
C ASP A 520 29.57 16.94 -29.69
N TRP A 521 28.30 16.64 -30.01
CA TRP A 521 27.39 15.87 -29.16
C TRP A 521 27.92 14.45 -28.90
N HIS A 522 28.86 13.96 -29.72
CA HIS A 522 29.61 12.73 -29.55
C HIS A 522 31.06 12.98 -29.09
N GLY A 523 31.36 14.18 -28.61
CA GLY A 523 32.59 14.53 -27.93
C GLY A 523 32.76 13.73 -26.63
N LYS A 524 34.00 13.35 -26.32
CA LYS A 524 34.33 12.63 -25.09
C LYS A 524 33.91 13.43 -23.85
N ASP A 525 34.26 14.70 -23.82
CA ASP A 525 34.03 15.61 -22.69
C ASP A 525 32.53 15.83 -22.43
N GLU A 526 31.69 15.86 -23.47
CA GLU A 526 30.22 15.96 -23.32
C GLU A 526 29.57 14.66 -22.88
N ARG A 527 30.13 13.50 -23.27
CA ARG A 527 29.72 12.21 -22.69
C ARG A 527 30.14 12.10 -21.22
N GLU A 528 31.35 12.53 -20.88
CA GLU A 528 31.85 12.54 -19.50
C GLU A 528 31.03 13.50 -18.62
N ALA A 529 30.70 14.70 -19.10
CA ALA A 529 29.82 15.63 -18.38
C ALA A 529 28.41 15.06 -18.15
N ARG A 530 27.80 14.43 -19.17
CA ARG A 530 26.49 13.75 -19.01
C ARG A 530 26.57 12.55 -18.08
N TRP A 531 27.62 11.76 -18.15
CA TRP A 531 27.84 10.62 -17.24
C TRP A 531 28.10 11.07 -15.80
N ALA A 532 28.83 12.17 -15.60
CA ALA A 532 29.00 12.79 -14.30
C ALA A 532 27.65 13.29 -13.75
N SER A 533 26.82 13.93 -14.58
CA SER A 533 25.46 14.34 -14.19
C SER A 533 24.55 13.15 -13.83
N LEU A 534 24.63 12.04 -14.57
CA LEU A 534 23.88 10.81 -14.29
C LEU A 534 24.40 10.08 -13.04
N LYS A 535 25.72 10.06 -12.83
CA LYS A 535 26.35 9.53 -11.62
C LYS A 535 25.98 10.38 -10.40
N GLN A 536 25.94 11.70 -10.56
CA GLN A 536 25.53 12.63 -9.51
C GLN A 536 24.05 12.46 -9.15
N GLY A 537 23.14 12.43 -10.12
CA GLY A 537 21.69 12.21 -9.89
C GLY A 537 21.29 10.76 -9.59
N SER A 538 22.25 9.87 -9.35
CA SER A 538 22.05 8.50 -8.88
C SER A 538 22.73 8.25 -7.53
N GLY A 539 23.01 9.29 -6.74
CA GLY A 539 23.68 9.18 -5.44
C GLY A 539 25.11 8.64 -5.52
N GLY A 540 25.78 8.77 -6.68
CA GLY A 540 27.11 8.22 -6.92
C GLY A 540 27.15 6.72 -7.24
N LEU A 541 25.99 6.05 -7.37
CA LEU A 541 25.88 4.60 -7.54
C LEU A 541 26.30 4.07 -8.92
N MET A 542 26.51 4.97 -9.88
CA MET A 542 26.97 4.63 -11.21
C MET A 542 28.49 4.34 -11.23
N ALA A 543 28.92 3.37 -12.05
CA ALA A 543 30.34 3.12 -12.27
C ALA A 543 31.05 4.35 -12.86
N ASP A 544 32.39 4.42 -12.73
CA ASP A 544 33.18 5.46 -13.37
C ASP A 544 33.10 5.38 -14.89
N PHE A 545 33.31 6.53 -15.56
CA PHE A 545 33.23 6.60 -17.01
C PHE A 545 34.28 5.66 -17.64
N PRO A 546 33.89 4.73 -18.53
CA PRO A 546 34.82 3.75 -19.06
C PRO A 546 35.87 4.41 -19.95
N ALA A 547 37.14 4.39 -19.50
CA ALA A 547 38.26 5.02 -20.19
C ALA A 547 38.47 4.51 -21.64
N HIS A 548 37.99 3.30 -21.94
CA HIS A 548 37.88 2.75 -23.28
C HIS A 548 36.52 2.08 -23.51
N ILE A 549 35.89 2.41 -24.64
CA ILE A 549 34.75 1.66 -25.17
C ILE A 549 35.27 0.34 -25.77
N PRO A 550 34.82 -0.84 -25.31
CA PRO A 550 35.19 -2.13 -25.90
C PRO A 550 34.83 -2.17 -27.39
N ALA A 551 35.66 -2.81 -28.21
CA ALA A 551 35.47 -2.86 -29.67
C ALA A 551 34.09 -3.41 -30.09
N ALA A 552 33.49 -4.31 -29.28
CA ALA A 552 32.17 -4.89 -29.50
C ALA A 552 30.98 -3.91 -29.32
N LEU A 553 31.21 -2.67 -28.89
CA LEU A 553 30.19 -1.62 -28.74
C LEU A 553 30.37 -0.43 -29.71
N ARG A 554 31.28 -0.54 -30.68
CA ARG A 554 31.30 0.38 -31.81
C ARG A 554 30.21 -0.04 -32.79
N SER A 555 29.23 0.82 -33.00
CA SER A 555 28.31 0.69 -34.13
C SER A 555 29.11 0.78 -35.43
N ASP A 556 28.90 -0.14 -36.36
CA ASP A 556 29.52 -0.11 -37.68
C ASP A 556 29.09 1.16 -38.44
N GLU A 557 29.97 2.16 -38.51
CA GLU A 557 29.87 3.18 -39.55
C GLU A 557 30.24 2.56 -40.90
N PRO A 558 29.53 2.88 -41.99
CA PRO A 558 29.87 2.38 -43.31
C PRO A 558 31.21 3.00 -43.75
N SER A 559 32.24 2.16 -43.82
CA SER A 559 33.56 2.56 -44.33
C SER A 559 33.44 3.11 -45.75
N ALA A 560 33.60 4.43 -45.89
CA ALA A 560 33.71 5.10 -47.17
C ALA A 560 35.07 4.77 -47.82
N ALA A 561 35.12 3.64 -48.53
CA ALA A 561 36.23 3.32 -49.42
C ALA A 561 36.03 4.05 -50.76
N PRO A 562 37.05 4.75 -51.30
CA PRO A 562 36.92 5.43 -52.58
C PRO A 562 36.87 4.42 -53.72
N ALA A 563 36.07 4.72 -54.74
CA ALA A 563 36.14 4.01 -55.99
C ALA A 563 37.40 4.45 -56.74
N ASP A 564 38.24 3.49 -57.14
CA ASP A 564 38.88 3.58 -58.45
C ASP A 564 39.12 2.19 -59.05
N ASN A 565 39.17 2.14 -60.38
CA ASN A 565 39.03 0.91 -61.17
C ASN A 565 40.30 0.64 -62.00
N ASP A 566 40.77 -0.62 -62.03
CA ASP A 566 41.26 -1.35 -63.22
C ASP A 566 42.19 -2.53 -62.85
N GLY A 567 42.31 -3.53 -63.75
CA GLY A 567 43.64 -4.15 -63.93
C GLY A 567 43.83 -5.67 -63.86
N ARG A 568 42.92 -6.50 -64.40
CA ARG A 568 43.20 -7.82 -65.03
C ARG A 568 43.68 -9.05 -64.20
N SER A 569 43.26 -10.20 -64.74
CA SER A 569 43.95 -11.52 -64.82
C SER A 569 44.04 -12.46 -63.60
N ALA A 570 43.09 -13.40 -63.60
CA ALA A 570 43.32 -14.84 -63.91
C ALA A 570 43.59 -15.88 -62.79
N GLN A 571 42.78 -16.96 -62.86
CA GLN A 571 43.04 -18.36 -62.48
C GLN A 571 43.23 -18.72 -60.99
N GLY A 572 42.55 -19.78 -60.52
CA GLY A 572 42.71 -20.30 -59.16
C GLY A 572 41.59 -21.24 -58.66
N THR A 573 41.39 -22.34 -59.36
CA THR A 573 40.38 -23.40 -59.15
C THR A 573 40.22 -23.92 -57.71
N GLN A 574 38.95 -24.10 -57.29
CA GLN A 574 38.35 -25.05 -56.32
C GLN A 574 39.25 -25.93 -55.41
N GLY A 575 38.79 -26.13 -54.16
CA GLY A 575 38.51 -27.50 -53.67
C GLY A 575 38.79 -27.86 -52.20
N THR A 576 37.74 -28.32 -51.49
CA THR A 576 37.72 -29.41 -50.46
C THR A 576 38.66 -29.33 -49.23
N GLN A 577 38.14 -29.20 -47.99
CA GLN A 577 37.48 -30.19 -47.10
C GLN A 577 38.43 -31.01 -46.18
N GLY A 578 38.02 -31.20 -44.92
CA GLY A 578 38.60 -32.15 -43.94
C GLY A 578 39.62 -31.50 -42.99
N ALA A 579 39.42 -31.27 -41.68
CA ALA A 579 38.75 -31.97 -40.56
C ALA A 579 39.69 -32.83 -39.69
N GLN A 580 39.33 -32.97 -38.40
CA GLN A 580 40.08 -33.57 -37.27
C GLN A 580 41.19 -32.68 -36.67
N GLY A 581 41.34 -32.54 -35.34
CA GLY A 581 40.48 -32.99 -34.24
C GLY A 581 41.26 -33.21 -32.93
N THR A 582 40.71 -32.78 -31.79
CA THR A 582 41.25 -33.11 -30.45
C THR A 582 40.16 -32.97 -29.37
N PRO A 583 39.82 -34.03 -28.61
CA PRO A 583 38.98 -33.94 -27.43
C PRO A 583 39.81 -33.95 -26.13
N GLY A 584 39.31 -33.31 -25.07
CA GLY A 584 39.89 -33.35 -23.74
C GLY A 584 38.86 -32.97 -22.69
N ALA A 585 38.26 -33.97 -22.04
CA ALA A 585 37.25 -33.77 -21.01
C ALA A 585 37.88 -33.39 -19.66
N THR A 586 37.16 -32.59 -18.88
CA THR A 586 37.39 -32.35 -17.45
C THR A 586 36.96 -33.56 -16.62
N PRO A 587 37.32 -33.59 -15.32
CA PRO A 587 36.36 -33.15 -14.30
C PRO A 587 36.72 -31.82 -13.64
#